data_AF-C5F063-F1
#
_entry.id   AF-C5F063-F1
#
_cell.length_a   1.000
_cell.length_b   1.000
_cell.length_c   1.000
_cell.angle_alpha   90.00
_cell.angle_beta   90.00
_cell.angle_gamma   90.00
#
_symmetry.space_group_name_H-M   'P 1'
#
loop_
_entity.id
_entity.type
_entity.pdbx_description
1 polymer ?
#
loop_
_entity_poly.entity_id
_entity_poly.type
_entity_poly.pdbx_seq_one_letter_code
_entity_poly.pdbx_strand_id
1 'polypeptide(L)'
;MGLTGGGCCDKDKVFMGLVSCKESEKNLAKLKDQKRCHEVGEYCSKKINLGFTKVCIQYSKSHCCFNSLLGRIFQEQGRQQLGIGWGGGDSPNCRGFTPEQFQKLDFSRINLQEFIDTLTVQVDDSFAQRQAEKIKDKVNANLNAATGKN
;
A
#
# COMPACT_ATOMS: atom_id res chain seq x y z
N MET A 1 -1.63 -12.45 6.03
CA MET A 1 -2.07 -13.67 5.31
C MET A 1 -1.44 -13.63 3.92
N GLY A 2 -0.87 -14.75 3.45
CA GLY A 2 -0.39 -14.84 2.07
C GLY A 2 -1.56 -15.13 1.13
N LEU A 3 -1.63 -14.42 0.02
CA LEU A 3 -2.63 -14.62 -1.03
C LEU A 3 -1.91 -14.96 -2.34
N THR A 4 -2.33 -16.04 -2.98
CA THR A 4 -1.80 -16.48 -4.28
C THR A 4 -2.80 -16.11 -5.38
N GLY A 5 -2.35 -15.37 -6.39
CA GLY A 5 -3.16 -15.00 -7.54
C GLY A 5 -2.72 -15.78 -8.78
N GLY A 6 -3.62 -16.56 -9.37
CA GLY A 6 -3.35 -17.35 -10.56
C GLY A 6 -3.85 -16.66 -11.82
N GLY A 7 -3.38 -15.45 -12.13
CA GLY A 7 -3.58 -14.79 -13.44
C GLY A 7 -5.02 -14.57 -13.95
N CYS A 8 -6.06 -14.96 -13.22
CA CYS A 8 -7.43 -14.97 -13.75
C CYS A 8 -8.14 -13.61 -13.74
N CYS A 9 -7.70 -12.64 -12.93
CA CYS A 9 -8.33 -11.31 -12.86
C CYS A 9 -7.65 -10.27 -13.75
N ASP A 10 -7.45 -10.62 -15.01
CA ASP A 10 -7.38 -9.61 -16.08
C ASP A 10 -8.79 -9.05 -16.29
N LYS A 11 -8.99 -7.76 -16.01
CA LYS A 11 -10.28 -7.06 -16.15
C LYS A 11 -10.89 -7.27 -17.55
N ASP A 12 -10.05 -7.37 -18.58
CA ASP A 12 -10.45 -7.54 -19.98
C ASP A 12 -11.07 -8.93 -20.28
N LYS A 13 -10.59 -9.98 -19.61
CA LYS A 13 -11.10 -11.36 -19.82
C LYS A 13 -12.37 -11.65 -19.02
N VAL A 14 -12.54 -10.98 -17.88
CA VAL A 14 -13.77 -11.04 -17.07
C VAL A 14 -14.91 -10.29 -17.75
N PHE A 15 -14.64 -9.12 -18.33
CA PHE A 15 -15.64 -8.31 -19.05
C PHE A 15 -16.23 -9.04 -20.27
N MET A 16 -15.44 -9.88 -20.95
CA MET A 16 -15.92 -10.72 -22.06
C MET A 16 -16.68 -12.00 -21.62
N GLY A 17 -16.93 -12.19 -20.32
CA GLY A 17 -17.73 -13.32 -19.81
C GLY A 17 -17.09 -14.70 -19.97
N LEU A 18 -15.81 -14.78 -20.33
CA LEU A 18 -15.11 -16.03 -20.64
C LEU A 18 -14.48 -16.71 -19.41
N VAL A 19 -14.28 -15.99 -18.30
CA VAL A 19 -13.61 -16.52 -17.11
C VAL A 19 -14.22 -15.99 -15.82
N SER A 20 -14.63 -16.90 -14.93
CA SER A 20 -15.04 -16.57 -13.55
C SER A 20 -13.81 -16.47 -12.64
N CYS A 21 -13.50 -15.28 -12.12
CA CYS A 21 -12.48 -15.13 -11.06
C CYS A 21 -12.94 -15.77 -9.75
N LYS A 22 -12.03 -16.46 -9.06
CA LYS A 22 -12.28 -16.94 -7.69
C LYS A 22 -12.42 -15.75 -6.73
N GLU A 23 -13.19 -15.93 -5.66
CA GLU A 23 -13.40 -14.87 -4.66
C GLU A 23 -12.09 -14.42 -4.00
N SER A 24 -11.17 -15.35 -3.73
CA SER A 24 -9.82 -15.04 -3.23
C SER A 24 -9.01 -14.15 -4.19
N GLU A 25 -9.20 -14.31 -5.51
CA GLU A 25 -8.54 -13.50 -6.53
C GLU A 25 -9.17 -12.11 -6.64
N LYS A 26 -10.50 -12.00 -6.50
CA LYS A 26 -11.19 -10.71 -6.39
C LYS A 26 -10.73 -9.93 -5.15
N ASN A 27 -10.62 -10.60 -4.02
CA ASN A 27 -10.12 -10.02 -2.78
C ASN A 27 -8.66 -9.57 -2.92
N LEU A 28 -7.82 -10.39 -3.55
CA LEU A 28 -6.45 -10.01 -3.87
C LEU A 28 -6.42 -8.77 -4.78
N ALA A 29 -7.23 -8.73 -5.84
CA ALA A 29 -7.29 -7.58 -6.74
C ALA A 29 -7.70 -6.29 -6.00
N LYS A 30 -8.71 -6.37 -5.12
CA LYS A 30 -9.13 -5.25 -4.28
C LYS A 30 -8.01 -4.77 -3.35
N LEU A 31 -7.30 -5.68 -2.71
CA LEU A 31 -6.18 -5.33 -1.83
C LEU A 31 -4.98 -4.76 -2.60
N LYS A 32 -4.77 -5.20 -3.85
CA LYS A 32 -3.76 -4.62 -4.76
C LYS A 32 -4.15 -3.20 -5.20
N ASP A 33 -5.40 -2.95 -5.56
CA ASP A 33 -5.90 -1.59 -5.87
C ASP A 33 -5.73 -0.65 -4.66
N GLN A 34 -5.88 -1.18 -3.44
CA GLN A 34 -5.61 -0.44 -2.20
C GLN A 34 -4.12 -0.30 -1.84
N LYS A 35 -3.20 -0.80 -2.68
CA LYS A 35 -1.74 -0.81 -2.45
C LYS A 35 -1.34 -1.51 -1.13
N ARG A 36 -2.04 -2.56 -0.74
CA ARG A 36 -1.83 -3.28 0.55
C ARG A 36 -1.03 -4.57 0.43
N CYS A 37 -0.64 -4.95 -0.78
CA CYS A 37 0.03 -6.21 -1.05
C CYS A 37 1.45 -6.00 -1.59
N HIS A 38 2.38 -6.79 -1.09
CA HIS A 38 3.73 -6.95 -1.61
C HIS A 38 3.82 -8.21 -2.49
N GLU A 39 4.36 -8.12 -3.70
CA GLU A 39 4.61 -9.29 -4.55
C GLU A 39 5.90 -9.98 -4.10
N VAL A 40 5.82 -11.26 -3.73
CA VAL A 40 6.97 -12.04 -3.23
C VAL A 40 7.73 -12.69 -4.38
N GLY A 41 7.00 -13.26 -5.33
CA GLY A 41 7.59 -13.96 -6.46
C GLY A 41 6.61 -14.86 -7.18
N GLU A 42 7.08 -15.44 -8.28
CA GLU A 42 6.33 -16.35 -9.12
C GLU A 42 6.67 -17.81 -8.77
N TYR A 43 5.69 -18.69 -8.91
CA TYR A 43 5.87 -20.13 -8.75
C TYR A 43 5.04 -20.91 -9.76
N CYS A 44 5.47 -22.13 -10.02
CA CYS A 44 4.74 -23.02 -10.89
C CYS A 44 3.53 -23.62 -10.17
N SER A 45 2.33 -23.17 -10.50
CA SER A 45 1.08 -23.64 -9.89
C SER A 45 0.56 -24.92 -10.53
N LYS A 46 0.88 -25.17 -11.80
CA LYS A 46 0.51 -26.40 -12.50
C LYS A 46 1.70 -26.98 -13.24
N LYS A 47 2.06 -28.20 -12.86
CA LYS A 47 3.12 -29.00 -13.49
C LYS A 47 2.47 -30.17 -14.22
N ILE A 48 2.95 -30.45 -15.43
CA ILE A 48 2.63 -31.69 -16.14
C ILE A 48 3.82 -32.63 -16.06
N ASN A 49 3.56 -33.90 -15.83
CA ASN A 49 4.58 -34.93 -15.84
C ASN A 49 4.66 -35.54 -17.24
N LEU A 50 5.81 -35.41 -17.90
CA LEU A 50 6.05 -35.99 -19.23
C LEU A 50 6.85 -37.31 -19.14
N GLY A 51 6.82 -37.97 -17.98
CA GLY A 51 7.51 -39.25 -17.73
C GLY A 51 8.95 -39.08 -17.28
N PHE A 52 9.76 -38.29 -18.00
CA PHE A 52 11.17 -38.05 -17.69
C PHE A 52 11.46 -36.71 -16.99
N THR A 53 10.55 -35.74 -17.11
CA THR A 53 10.69 -34.43 -16.45
C THR A 53 9.33 -33.82 -16.10
N LYS A 54 9.33 -32.89 -15.15
CA LYS A 54 8.15 -32.09 -14.78
C LYS A 54 8.27 -30.72 -15.43
N VAL A 55 7.39 -30.42 -16.37
CA VAL A 55 7.35 -29.11 -17.06
C VAL A 55 6.29 -28.24 -16.42
N CYS A 56 6.62 -26.98 -16.18
CA CYS A 56 5.65 -26.00 -15.72
C CYS A 56 4.78 -25.54 -16.88
N ILE A 57 3.46 -25.65 -16.72
CA ILE A 57 2.49 -25.20 -17.74
C ILE A 57 1.68 -24.00 -17.28
N GLN A 58 1.73 -23.67 -15.99
CA GLN A 58 1.06 -22.50 -15.45
C GLN A 58 1.87 -21.91 -14.30
N TYR A 59 2.14 -20.62 -14.40
CA TYR A 59 2.79 -19.82 -13.37
C TYR A 59 1.75 -18.98 -12.62
N SER A 60 1.95 -18.83 -11.33
CA SER A 60 1.12 -18.00 -10.44
C SER A 60 2.01 -17.11 -9.59
N LYS A 61 1.50 -15.95 -9.21
CA LYS A 61 2.23 -14.98 -8.40
C LYS A 61 1.75 -15.01 -6.95
N SER A 62 2.70 -14.99 -6.04
CA SER A 62 2.44 -14.97 -4.61
C SER A 62 2.58 -13.56 -4.05
N HIS A 63 1.66 -13.19 -3.16
CA HIS A 63 1.59 -11.85 -2.58
C HIS A 63 1.37 -11.93 -1.07
N CYS A 64 2.07 -11.07 -0.32
CA CYS A 64 1.80 -10.84 1.09
C CYS A 64 0.93 -9.59 1.24
N CYS A 65 -0.32 -9.76 1.67
CA CYS A 65 -1.24 -8.65 1.87
C CYS A 65 -1.40 -8.34 3.37
N PHE A 66 -1.40 -7.05 3.68
CA PHE A 66 -1.42 -6.52 5.04
C PHE A 66 -2.72 -5.77 5.34
N ASN A 67 -2.94 -5.48 6.63
CA ASN A 67 -4.17 -4.82 7.11
C ASN A 67 -4.32 -3.37 6.62
N SER A 68 -3.24 -2.73 6.18
CA SER A 68 -3.26 -1.36 5.66
C SER A 68 -2.07 -1.13 4.71
N LEU A 69 -2.14 -0.04 3.93
CA LEU A 69 -1.01 0.45 3.13
C LEU A 69 0.21 0.69 4.02
N LEU A 70 -0.01 1.36 5.16
CA LEU A 70 1.03 1.61 6.14
C LEU A 70 1.69 0.31 6.65
N GLY A 71 0.89 -0.73 6.91
CA GLY A 71 1.40 -2.04 7.30
C GLY A 71 2.28 -2.69 6.23
N ARG A 72 1.96 -2.52 4.94
CA ARG A 72 2.81 -2.97 3.83
C ARG A 72 4.14 -2.20 3.82
N ILE A 73 4.09 -0.88 3.93
CA ILE A 73 5.28 -0.01 3.94
C ILE A 73 6.25 -0.41 5.06
N PHE A 74 5.73 -0.56 6.28
CA PHE A 74 6.54 -1.01 7.43
C PHE A 74 7.17 -2.37 7.18
N GLN A 75 6.44 -3.30 6.58
CA GLN A 75 6.95 -4.63 6.31
C GLN A 75 8.04 -4.61 5.23
N GLU A 76 7.86 -3.86 4.14
CA GLU A 76 8.87 -3.74 3.09
C GLU A 76 10.16 -3.10 3.59
N GLN A 77 10.06 -1.94 4.24
CA GLN A 77 11.25 -1.20 4.66
C GLN A 77 11.84 -1.76 5.96
N GLY A 78 11.01 -2.19 6.90
CA GLY A 78 11.49 -2.78 8.15
C GLY A 78 12.17 -4.13 7.95
N ARG A 79 11.72 -4.94 6.99
CA ARG A 79 12.39 -6.21 6.66
C ARG A 79 13.77 -6.00 6.07
N GLN A 80 13.96 -4.95 5.27
CA GLN A 80 15.27 -4.56 4.75
C GLN A 80 16.23 -4.20 5.90
N GLN A 81 15.76 -3.46 6.91
CA GLN A 81 16.57 -3.11 8.07
C GLN A 81 16.94 -4.32 8.94
N LEU A 82 16.01 -5.27 9.11
CA LEU A 82 16.18 -6.45 9.96
C LEU A 82 16.77 -7.66 9.23
N GLY A 83 17.04 -7.56 7.93
CA GLY A 83 17.54 -8.67 7.10
C GLY A 83 16.56 -9.83 6.96
N ILE A 84 15.25 -9.58 7.02
CA ILE A 84 14.22 -10.62 6.95
C ILE A 84 13.76 -10.82 5.51
N GLY A 85 14.05 -11.98 4.93
CA GLY A 85 13.60 -12.33 3.57
C GLY A 85 12.09 -12.56 3.43
N TRP A 86 11.59 -12.36 2.22
CA TRP A 86 10.19 -12.62 1.84
C TRP A 86 9.90 -14.09 1.51
N GLY A 87 10.91 -14.96 1.45
CA GLY A 87 10.76 -16.35 1.01
C GLY A 87 10.66 -16.47 -0.51
N GLY A 88 10.18 -17.61 -0.99
CA GLY A 88 9.96 -17.89 -2.42
C GLY A 88 8.51 -17.67 -2.83
N GLY A 89 8.24 -17.64 -4.14
CA GLY A 89 6.87 -17.57 -4.64
C GLY A 89 6.00 -18.74 -4.17
N ASP A 90 6.57 -19.93 -4.07
CA ASP A 90 5.92 -21.16 -3.59
C ASP A 90 5.85 -21.25 -2.06
N SER A 91 6.76 -20.57 -1.35
CA SER A 91 6.81 -20.52 0.11
C SER A 91 7.05 -19.08 0.62
N PRO A 92 6.01 -18.22 0.56
CA PRO A 92 6.13 -16.83 0.96
C PRO A 92 6.15 -16.68 2.49
N ASN A 93 7.03 -15.83 3.00
CA ASN A 93 7.13 -15.46 4.40
C ASN A 93 6.37 -14.14 4.67
N CYS A 94 5.06 -14.23 4.88
CA CYS A 94 4.19 -13.07 5.15
C CYS A 94 4.00 -12.72 6.63
N ARG A 95 4.86 -13.22 7.53
CA ARG A 95 4.69 -13.02 8.98
C ARG A 95 4.81 -11.55 9.40
N GLY A 96 4.15 -11.19 10.50
CA GLY A 96 4.34 -9.92 11.19
C GLY A 96 5.74 -9.80 11.84
N PHE A 97 6.10 -8.59 12.23
CA PHE A 97 7.18 -8.38 13.19
C PHE A 97 6.71 -8.79 14.59
N THR A 98 7.60 -9.37 15.39
CA THR A 98 7.36 -9.45 16.84
C THR A 98 7.52 -8.06 17.47
N PRO A 99 7.03 -7.82 18.70
CA PRO A 99 7.22 -6.55 19.38
C PRO A 99 8.69 -6.11 19.45
N GLU A 100 9.60 -7.05 19.73
CA GLU A 100 11.04 -6.79 19.85
C GLU A 100 11.68 -6.46 18.50
N GLN A 101 11.20 -7.08 17.42
CA GLN A 101 11.63 -6.74 16.05
C GLN A 101 11.13 -5.36 15.65
N PHE A 102 9.88 -5.04 15.97
CA PHE A 102 9.28 -3.77 15.65
C PHE A 102 9.98 -2.59 16.37
N GLN A 103 10.34 -2.78 17.64
CA GLN A 103 11.08 -1.77 18.42
C GLN A 103 12.49 -1.51 17.88
N LYS A 104 13.11 -2.48 17.20
CA LYS A 104 14.43 -2.33 16.58
C LYS A 104 14.40 -1.56 15.25
N LEU A 105 13.21 -1.27 14.72
CA LEU A 105 13.08 -0.51 13.49
C LEU A 105 13.49 0.94 13.71
N ASP A 106 14.31 1.43 12.80
CA ASP A 106 14.64 2.84 12.72
C ASP A 106 13.58 3.55 11.87
N PHE A 107 12.61 4.15 12.55
CA PHE A 107 11.50 4.89 11.94
C PHE A 107 11.96 6.12 11.15
N SER A 108 13.14 6.68 11.44
CA SER A 108 13.67 7.84 10.71
C SER A 108 14.06 7.51 9.26
N ARG A 109 14.37 6.23 9.00
CA ARG A 109 14.71 5.72 7.66
C ARG A 109 13.52 5.12 6.92
N ILE A 110 12.32 5.12 7.50
CA ILE A 110 11.12 4.60 6.86
C ILE A 110 10.44 5.73 6.09
N ASN A 111 10.41 5.60 4.77
CA ASN A 111 9.72 6.53 3.88
C ASN A 111 8.21 6.28 3.91
N LEU A 112 7.47 7.23 4.49
CA LEU A 112 6.01 7.20 4.58
C LEU A 112 5.32 8.06 3.53
N GLN A 113 6.05 8.62 2.55
CA GLN A 113 5.49 9.53 1.55
C GLN A 113 4.30 8.92 0.81
N GLU A 114 4.39 7.65 0.42
CA GLU A 114 3.27 6.98 -0.24
C GLU A 114 1.99 6.95 0.62
N PHE A 115 2.12 6.80 1.94
CA PHE A 115 0.98 6.88 2.84
C PHE A 115 0.48 8.32 2.96
N ILE A 116 1.38 9.30 3.09
CA ILE A 116 1.05 10.72 3.18
C ILE A 116 0.33 11.20 1.92
N ASP A 117 0.73 10.74 0.74
CA ASP A 117 0.08 11.10 -0.54
C ASP A 117 -1.37 10.62 -0.61
N THR A 118 -1.73 9.58 0.16
CA THR A 118 -3.14 9.15 0.29
C THR A 118 -3.93 9.97 1.28
N LEU A 119 -3.27 10.73 2.16
CA LEU A 119 -3.93 11.67 3.04
C LEU A 119 -4.30 12.88 2.19
N THR A 120 -5.58 13.02 1.89
CA THR A 120 -6.10 14.31 1.45
C THR A 120 -5.92 15.26 2.63
N VAL A 121 -4.95 16.18 2.53
CA VAL A 121 -4.89 17.32 3.45
C VAL A 121 -6.13 18.15 3.14
N GLN A 122 -7.23 17.84 3.80
CA GLN A 122 -8.35 18.76 3.91
C GLN A 122 -7.86 19.88 4.82
N VAL A 123 -7.12 20.83 4.24
CA VAL A 123 -7.09 22.16 4.82
C VAL A 123 -8.53 22.60 4.79
N ASP A 124 -9.19 22.52 5.94
CA ASP A 124 -10.55 22.99 6.09
C ASP A 124 -10.56 24.44 5.59
N ASP A 125 -11.31 24.72 4.51
CA ASP A 125 -11.40 26.06 3.95
C ASP A 125 -11.81 27.08 5.03
N SER A 126 -12.56 26.64 6.06
CA SER A 126 -12.92 27.48 7.20
C SER A 126 -11.72 27.87 8.08
N PHE A 127 -10.66 27.05 8.14
CA PHE A 127 -9.42 27.42 8.83
C PHE A 127 -8.67 28.51 8.07
N ALA A 128 -8.58 28.40 6.75
CA ALA A 128 -7.97 29.43 5.90
C ALA A 128 -8.77 30.76 5.96
N GLN A 129 -10.11 30.69 5.91
CA GLN A 129 -10.99 31.86 5.99
C GLN A 129 -10.91 32.55 7.36
N ARG A 130 -10.92 31.81 8.48
CA ARG A 130 -10.80 32.38 9.84
C ARG A 130 -9.47 33.09 10.06
N GLN A 131 -8.40 32.62 9.44
CA GLN A 131 -7.10 33.30 9.49
C GLN A 131 -7.07 34.54 8.59
N ALA A 132 -7.65 34.47 7.40
CA ALA A 132 -7.75 35.61 6.50
C ALA A 132 -8.55 36.77 7.11
N GLU A 133 -9.67 36.49 7.80
CA GLU A 133 -10.42 37.54 8.52
C GLU A 133 -9.63 38.15 9.68
N LYS A 134 -9.00 37.33 10.52
CA LYS A 134 -8.16 37.85 11.62
C LYS A 134 -7.00 38.72 11.14
N ILE A 135 -6.42 38.40 9.98
CA ILE A 135 -5.37 39.20 9.36
C ILE A 135 -5.95 40.53 8.86
N LYS A 136 -7.11 40.51 8.18
CA LYS A 136 -7.80 41.72 7.73
C LYS A 136 -8.16 42.63 8.89
N ASP A 137 -8.69 42.10 9.98
CA ASP A 137 -9.07 42.86 11.17
C ASP A 137 -7.86 43.54 11.81
N LYS A 138 -6.74 42.82 11.94
CA LYS A 138 -5.49 43.39 12.47
C LYS A 138 -4.88 44.43 11.53
N VAL A 139 -4.91 44.20 10.22
CA VAL A 139 -4.42 45.16 9.22
C VAL A 139 -5.26 46.43 9.25
N ASN A 140 -6.59 46.31 9.30
CA ASN A 140 -7.50 47.45 9.38
C ASN A 140 -7.34 48.22 10.71
N ALA A 141 -7.20 47.51 11.84
CA ALA A 141 -6.93 48.15 13.13
C ALA A 141 -5.62 48.96 13.12
N ASN A 142 -4.56 48.41 12.52
CA ASN A 142 -3.28 49.11 12.39
C ASN A 142 -3.30 50.24 11.36
N LEU A 143 -4.03 50.09 10.26
CA LEU A 143 -4.23 51.15 9.26
C LEU A 143 -5.04 52.31 9.83
N ASN A 144 -6.07 52.05 10.64
CA ASN A 144 -6.84 53.11 11.30
C ASN A 144 -6.02 53.84 12.38
N ALA A 145 -5.11 53.12 13.05
CA ALA A 145 -4.16 53.74 13.97
C ALA A 145 -3.08 54.57 13.24
N ALA A 146 -2.69 54.18 12.03
CA ALA A 146 -1.70 54.89 11.20
C ALA A 146 -2.31 56.06 10.39
N THR A 147 -3.60 55.99 10.05
CA THR A 147 -4.33 57.02 9.28
C THR A 147 -5.16 57.93 10.17
N GLY A 148 -4.79 58.06 11.45
CA GLY A 148 -5.32 59.05 12.39
C GLY A 148 -5.38 60.44 11.76
N LYS A 149 -6.53 60.71 11.13
CA LYS A 149 -7.02 62.02 10.74
C LYS A 149 -7.12 62.84 12.03
N ASN A 150 -6.32 63.89 12.10
CA ASN A 150 -6.77 65.13 12.71
C ASN A 150 -8.08 65.58 12.05
#